data_AF-A0A7S2VCH5-F1
#
_entry.id   AF-A0A7S2VCH5-F1
#
_cell.length_a   1.000
_cell.length_b   1.000
_cell.length_c   1.000
_cell.angle_alpha   90.00
_cell.angle_beta   90.00
_cell.angle_gamma   90.00
#
_symmetry.space_group_name_H-M   'P 1'
#
loop_
_entity.id
_entity.type
_entity.pdbx_description
1 polymer ?
#
loop_
_entity_poly.entity_id
_entity_poly.type
_entity_poly.pdbx_seq_one_letter_code
_entity_poly.pdbx_strand_id
1 'polypeptide(L)'
;HLPIHTDESTHSFILALNDDYSGGGTYLVDHDRVVKVKTGEMLSFRGDIVQHGGEAVTKGHRFILAVFLYHDDDEDLGTNKEQESITNKKRPIDSLSNGDHGTTFSFGFKL
;
A
#
# COMPACT_ATOMS: atom_id res chain seq x y z
N HIS A 1 -18.03 -2.52 13.37
CA HIS A 1 -17.82 -1.47 12.36
C HIS A 1 -16.68 -0.58 12.81
N LEU A 2 -15.97 0.03 11.88
CA LEU A 2 -14.93 1.04 12.10
C LEU A 2 -15.28 2.26 11.22
N PRO A 3 -15.43 3.48 11.79
CA PRO A 3 -15.78 4.68 11.02
C PRO A 3 -14.80 5.00 9.90
N ILE A 4 -15.20 5.89 8.98
CA ILE A 4 -14.31 6.38 7.92
C ILE A 4 -13.17 7.18 8.53
N HIS A 5 -11.94 6.86 8.12
CA HIS A 5 -10.69 7.49 8.56
C HIS A 5 -9.61 7.33 7.48
N THR A 6 -8.48 7.99 7.70
CA THR A 6 -7.17 7.65 7.12
C THR A 6 -6.29 7.09 8.22
N ASP A 7 -5.25 6.36 7.85
CA ASP A 7 -4.25 5.87 8.79
C ASP A 7 -3.13 6.88 8.99
N GLU A 8 -2.45 6.80 10.13
CA GLU A 8 -1.21 7.53 10.37
C GLU A 8 -0.01 6.71 9.86
N SER A 9 0.02 6.37 8.57
CA SER A 9 1.12 5.57 7.98
C SER A 9 1.29 5.83 6.50
N THR A 10 2.48 5.60 5.94
CA THR A 10 2.69 5.75 4.50
C THR A 10 2.01 4.63 3.73
N HIS A 11 2.10 3.39 4.24
CA HIS A 11 1.44 2.22 3.66
C HIS A 11 0.74 1.41 4.74
N SER A 12 -0.45 0.96 4.42
CA SER A 12 -1.28 0.13 5.29
C SER A 12 -1.56 -1.20 4.63
N PHE A 13 -1.57 -2.25 5.45
CA PHE A 13 -1.99 -3.58 5.02
C PHE A 13 -3.03 -4.18 5.94
N ILE A 14 -3.97 -4.90 5.35
CA ILE A 14 -4.96 -5.71 6.04
C ILE A 14 -4.82 -7.15 5.55
N LEU A 15 -4.28 -8.03 6.40
CA LEU A 15 -4.21 -9.47 6.15
C LEU A 15 -5.41 -10.16 6.79
N ALA A 16 -6.18 -10.92 6.00
CA ALA A 16 -7.29 -11.70 6.53
C ALA A 16 -6.80 -12.99 7.20
N LEU A 17 -7.19 -13.19 8.46
CA LEU A 17 -6.85 -14.37 9.25
C LEU A 17 -7.95 -15.43 9.22
N ASN A 18 -9.15 -15.07 8.76
CA ASN A 18 -10.27 -15.96 8.51
C ASN A 18 -11.24 -15.36 7.46
N ASP A 19 -12.16 -16.17 6.94
CA ASP A 19 -13.23 -15.78 6.00
C ASP A 19 -14.58 -16.45 6.29
N ASP A 20 -14.72 -17.11 7.44
CA ASP A 20 -15.97 -17.72 7.95
C ASP A 20 -16.85 -16.70 8.70
N TYR A 21 -17.17 -15.58 8.05
CA TYR A 21 -18.06 -14.55 8.61
C TYR A 21 -19.00 -13.95 7.54
N SER A 22 -20.06 -13.26 7.97
CA SER A 22 -20.97 -12.51 7.09
C SER A 22 -20.89 -11.00 7.35
N GLY A 23 -21.20 -10.20 6.33
CA GLY A 23 -20.95 -8.76 6.38
C GLY A 23 -19.44 -8.45 6.31
N GLY A 24 -19.01 -7.37 6.96
CA GLY A 24 -17.61 -6.97 7.07
C GLY A 24 -16.97 -6.53 5.75
N GLY A 25 -15.65 -6.42 5.77
CA GLY A 25 -14.85 -5.89 4.65
C GLY A 25 -14.27 -4.52 4.95
N THR A 26 -13.48 -4.00 4.02
CA THR A 26 -12.90 -2.67 4.06
C THR A 26 -13.58 -1.82 2.99
N TYR A 27 -14.33 -0.81 3.40
CA TYR A 27 -14.95 0.14 2.49
C TYR A 27 -13.93 1.20 2.09
N LEU A 28 -13.69 1.37 0.79
CA LEU A 28 -12.80 2.38 0.21
C LEU A 28 -13.65 3.50 -0.37
N VAL A 29 -13.53 4.71 0.17
CA VAL A 29 -14.43 5.84 -0.13
C VAL A 29 -14.34 6.25 -1.60
N ASP A 30 -13.13 6.43 -2.13
CA ASP A 30 -12.90 6.90 -3.50
C ASP A 30 -13.40 5.93 -4.58
N HIS A 31 -13.60 4.67 -4.21
CA HIS A 31 -14.10 3.62 -5.10
C HIS A 31 -15.56 3.26 -4.85
N ASP A 32 -16.20 3.86 -3.84
CA ASP A 32 -17.55 3.52 -3.37
C ASP A 32 -17.77 1.99 -3.30
N ARG A 33 -16.78 1.29 -2.71
CA ARG A 33 -16.73 -0.16 -2.76
C ARG A 33 -16.21 -0.78 -1.48
N VAL A 34 -16.85 -1.88 -1.08
CA VAL A 34 -16.36 -2.78 -0.04
C VAL A 34 -15.46 -3.85 -0.67
N VAL A 35 -14.22 -3.92 -0.20
CA VAL A 35 -13.27 -4.99 -0.53
C VAL A 35 -13.31 -6.06 0.56
N LYS A 36 -13.52 -7.30 0.14
CA LYS A 36 -13.40 -8.49 0.98
C LYS A 36 -12.29 -9.37 0.41
N VAL A 37 -11.33 -9.67 1.25
CA VAL A 37 -10.20 -10.57 0.97
C VAL A 37 -10.43 -11.90 1.69
N LYS A 38 -9.99 -13.00 1.09
CA LYS A 38 -10.08 -14.36 1.66
C LYS A 38 -8.99 -14.61 2.69
N THR A 39 -9.12 -15.68 3.47
CA THR A 39 -8.07 -16.10 4.42
C THR A 39 -6.71 -16.21 3.72
N GLY A 40 -5.70 -15.52 4.24
CA GLY A 40 -4.34 -15.48 3.69
C GLY A 40 -4.11 -14.44 2.59
N GLU A 41 -5.16 -13.80 2.08
CA GLU A 41 -5.03 -12.66 1.15
C GLU A 41 -4.85 -11.35 1.92
N MET A 42 -4.23 -10.37 1.26
CA MET A 42 -3.93 -9.06 1.83
C MET A 42 -4.45 -7.93 0.93
N LEU A 43 -5.03 -6.91 1.57
CA LEU A 43 -5.33 -5.61 0.95
C LEU A 43 -4.23 -4.62 1.33
N SER A 44 -3.63 -3.97 0.33
CA SER A 44 -2.61 -2.91 0.49
C SER A 44 -3.13 -1.59 -0.05
N PHE A 45 -2.86 -0.49 0.64
CA PHE A 45 -3.17 0.87 0.18
C PHE A 45 -2.27 1.91 0.86
N ARG A 46 -2.26 3.13 0.31
CA ARG A 46 -1.61 4.29 0.91
C ARG A 46 -2.38 4.74 2.15
N GLY A 47 -1.81 4.58 3.34
CA GLY A 47 -2.51 4.81 4.61
C GLY A 47 -2.88 6.28 4.84
N ASP A 48 -2.00 7.17 4.42
CA ASP A 48 -2.03 8.61 4.64
C ASP A 48 -3.06 9.35 3.77
N ILE A 49 -3.49 8.76 2.65
CA ILE A 49 -4.40 9.40 1.69
C ILE A 49 -5.68 8.62 1.42
N VAL A 50 -5.68 7.28 1.56
CA VAL A 50 -6.87 6.48 1.23
C VAL A 50 -7.85 6.48 2.40
N GLN A 51 -8.96 7.20 2.23
CA GLN A 51 -10.07 7.15 3.18
C GLN A 51 -10.77 5.79 3.12
N HIS A 52 -10.91 5.17 4.28
CA HIS A 52 -11.52 3.85 4.38
C HIS A 52 -12.21 3.62 5.72
N GLY A 53 -13.02 2.56 5.80
CA GLY A 53 -13.70 2.14 7.02
C GLY A 53 -13.92 0.63 7.07
N GLY A 54 -14.26 0.14 8.25
CA GLY A 54 -14.58 -1.27 8.47
C GLY A 54 -16.08 -1.49 8.44
N GLU A 55 -16.57 -2.18 7.42
CA GLU A 55 -17.99 -2.54 7.30
C GLU A 55 -18.46 -3.40 8.48
N ALA A 56 -19.76 -3.31 8.79
CA ALA A 56 -20.33 -4.06 9.90
C ALA A 56 -20.30 -5.57 9.63
N VAL A 57 -19.67 -6.33 10.54
CA VAL A 57 -19.82 -7.79 10.58
C VAL A 57 -21.23 -8.09 11.10
N THR A 58 -22.00 -8.87 10.35
CA THR A 58 -23.39 -9.18 10.67
C THR A 58 -23.57 -10.56 11.30
N LYS A 59 -22.63 -11.49 11.07
CA LYS A 59 -22.56 -12.81 11.71
C LYS A 59 -21.11 -13.29 11.82
N GLY A 60 -20.80 -14.03 12.89
CA GLY A 60 -19.46 -14.59 13.15
C GLY A 60 -18.47 -13.54 13.66
N HIS A 61 -17.18 -13.86 13.56
CA HIS A 61 -16.08 -12.97 13.95
C HIS A 61 -15.13 -12.78 12.76
N ARG A 62 -14.70 -11.55 12.50
CA ARG A 62 -13.69 -11.24 11.48
C ARG A 62 -12.37 -10.93 12.19
N PHE A 63 -11.36 -11.75 11.96
CA PHE A 63 -10.00 -11.56 12.45
C PHE A 63 -9.12 -11.03 11.32
N ILE A 64 -8.42 -9.93 11.60
CA ILE A 64 -7.47 -9.32 10.68
C ILE A 64 -6.18 -8.99 11.42
N LEU A 65 -5.07 -8.97 10.68
CA LEU A 65 -3.87 -8.27 11.11
C LEU A 65 -3.80 -6.94 10.34
N ALA A 66 -3.90 -5.84 11.08
CA ALA A 66 -3.66 -4.50 10.54
C ALA A 66 -2.18 -4.15 10.74
N VAL A 67 -1.51 -3.75 9.67
CA VAL A 67 -0.08 -3.41 9.67
C VAL A 67 0.08 -2.00 9.11
N PHE A 68 0.77 -1.16 9.88
CA PHE A 68 1.06 0.24 9.53
C PHE A 68 2.56 0.37 9.31
N LEU A 69 2.96 0.69 8.08
CA LEU A 69 4.36 0.96 7.73
C LEU A 69 4.60 2.45 7.57
N TYR A 70 5.72 2.89 8.14
CA TYR A 70 6.23 4.24 8.01
C TYR A 70 7.43 4.18 7.06
N HIS A 71 7.45 5.08 6.08
CA HIS A 71 8.63 5.31 5.25
C HIS A 71 9.21 6.63 5.71
N ASP A 72 10.35 6.56 6.40
CA ASP A 72 11.14 7.73 6.70
C ASP A 72 12.02 7.99 5.48
N ASP A 73 11.72 9.06 4.76
CA ASP A 73 12.69 9.63 3.82
C ASP A 73 13.80 10.24 4.69
N ASP A 74 14.98 9.62 4.74
CA ASP A 74 16.16 10.26 5.28
C ASP A 74 16.40 11.53 4.46
N GLU A 75 15.93 12.68 4.94
CA GLU A 75 16.23 13.96 4.31
C GLU A 75 17.75 14.11 4.22
N ASP A 76 18.23 14.21 2.98
CA ASP A 76 19.60 14.39 2.55
C ASP A 76 20.43 15.19 3.57
N LEU A 77 21.37 14.51 4.24
CA LEU A 77 22.46 15.18 4.93
C LEU A 77 23.25 15.96 3.87
N GLY A 78 22.95 17.26 3.78
CA GLY A 78 23.40 18.15 2.72
C GLY A 78 24.86 17.94 2.30
N THR A 79 25.06 17.69 1.02
CA THR A 79 26.39 17.71 0.40
C THR A 79 26.44 18.77 -0.70
N ASN A 80 26.88 19.97 -0.30
CA ASN A 80 27.54 20.90 -1.21
C ASN A 80 28.86 20.26 -1.67
N LYS A 81 29.00 19.83 -2.94
CA LYS A 81 30.28 19.85 -3.68
C LYS A 81 30.06 19.98 -5.20
N GLU A 82 30.91 20.81 -5.78
CA GLU A 82 30.96 21.29 -7.17
C GLU A 82 31.16 20.20 -8.23
N GLN A 83 30.85 20.59 -9.47
CA GLN A 83 31.04 19.89 -10.74
C GLN A 83 32.43 19.25 -10.91
N GLU A 84 32.47 18.05 -11.50
CA GLU A 84 33.45 17.73 -12.54
C GLU A 84 32.96 16.63 -13.50
N SER A 85 33.17 16.88 -14.78
CA SER A 85 32.82 16.08 -15.96
C SER A 85 33.60 14.76 -16.10
N ILE A 86 33.04 13.75 -16.79
CA ILE A 86 33.67 12.97 -17.91
C ILE A 86 32.81 11.73 -18.31
N THR A 87 32.22 11.83 -19.50
CA THR A 87 32.20 10.87 -20.64
C THR A 87 31.67 9.42 -20.51
N ASN A 88 30.43 9.23 -20.97
CA ASN A 88 29.94 8.34 -22.06
C ASN A 88 30.38 6.84 -22.14
N LYS A 89 29.42 5.91 -21.97
CA LYS A 89 29.34 4.69 -22.80
C LYS A 89 27.93 4.08 -22.85
N LYS A 90 27.26 4.23 -24.00
CA LYS A 90 25.98 3.55 -24.35
C LYS A 90 26.22 2.09 -24.76
N ARG A 91 25.31 1.18 -24.36
CA ARG A 91 24.84 -0.03 -25.09
C ARG A 91 23.37 -0.34 -24.70
N PRO A 92 22.58 -0.99 -25.57
CA PRO A 92 21.20 -0.53 -25.87
C PRO A 92 20.04 -1.50 -25.50
N ILE A 93 18.81 -0.96 -25.63
CA ILE A 93 17.47 -1.53 -25.98
C ILE A 93 16.75 -2.45 -24.95
N ASP A 94 15.47 -2.33 -24.56
CA ASP A 94 14.28 -1.48 -24.84
C ASP A 94 13.38 -1.52 -23.58
N SER A 95 12.68 -0.48 -23.12
CA SER A 95 11.47 0.10 -23.70
C SER A 95 11.02 1.33 -22.88
N LEU A 96 10.53 2.35 -23.57
CA LEU A 96 9.98 3.58 -22.99
C LEU A 96 8.60 3.34 -22.39
N SER A 97 8.38 3.77 -21.14
CA SER A 97 7.28 4.69 -20.84
C SER A 97 7.71 5.70 -19.79
N ASN A 98 7.42 6.96 -20.09
CA ASN A 98 7.90 8.16 -19.41
C ASN A 98 7.24 8.38 -18.04
N GLY A 99 8.05 8.90 -17.11
CA GLY A 99 7.64 9.91 -16.12
C GLY A 99 6.56 9.52 -15.13
N ASP A 100 6.95 8.87 -14.03
CA ASP A 100 6.45 9.17 -12.70
C ASP A 100 7.43 8.60 -11.66
N HIS A 101 7.65 9.28 -10.54
CA HIS A 101 8.41 8.74 -9.41
C HIS A 101 7.57 7.67 -8.69
N GLY A 102 7.29 6.57 -9.38
CA GLY A 102 6.52 5.45 -8.84
C GLY A 102 7.44 4.43 -8.16
N THR A 103 7.58 4.53 -6.84
CA THR A 103 8.15 3.44 -6.03
C THR A 103 7.24 2.22 -6.15
N THR A 104 7.61 1.27 -7.01
CA THR A 104 6.85 0.04 -7.16
C THR A 104 7.24 -0.92 -6.04
N PHE A 105 6.39 -1.07 -5.02
CA PHE A 105 6.52 -2.14 -4.02
C PHE A 105 5.68 -3.35 -4.46
N SER A 106 6.34 -4.49 -4.69
CA SER A 106 5.70 -5.76 -5.05
C SER A 106 6.11 -6.84 -4.04
N PHE A 107 5.15 -7.55 -3.46
CA PHE A 107 5.38 -8.85 -2.81
C PHE A 107 4.51 -9.89 -3.52
N GLY A 108 5.08 -11.04 -3.85
CA GLY A 108 4.38 -12.17 -4.42
C GLY A 108 4.95 -13.45 -3.85
N PHE A 109 4.11 -14.25 -3.20
CA PHE A 109 4.46 -15.64 -2.89
C PHE A 109 3.84 -16.51 -3.98
N LYS A 110 4.71 -17.21 -4.72
CA LYS A 110 4.28 -18.25 -5.65
C LYS A 110 4.10 -19.53 -4.83
N LEU A 111 2.85 -20.01 -4.74
CA LEU A 111 2.52 -21.35 -4.24
C LEU A 111 3.03 -22.42 -5.21
#